data_AF-A0A151AC85-F1
#
_entry.id   AF-A0A151AC85-F1
#
_cell.length_a   1.000
_cell.length_b   1.000
_cell.length_c   1.000
_cell.angle_alpha   90.00
_cell.angle_beta   90.00
_cell.angle_gamma   90.00
#
_symmetry.space_group_name_H-M   'P 1'
#
loop_
_entity.id
_entity.type
_entity.pdbx_description
1 polymer ?
#
loop_
_entity_poly.entity_id
_entity_poly.type
_entity_poly.pdbx_seq_one_letter_code
_entity_poly.pdbx_strand_id
1 'polypeptide(L)'
;MRDIAEQVAAWEHDTTVQQLTSDQRQRVYIALYQSHLPKLADFDLITYNRSRGVVERTPLADQVASYLQDATVDSTNENSEATKWVRYIGGATVLSIGLLTLAWLGLSPVAGLGVATLITVIYVTVTVGLIHSLED
;
A
#
# COMPACT_ATOMS: atom_id res chain seq x y z
N MET A 1 -11.64 26.90 8.84
CA MET A 1 -10.98 25.82 9.64
C MET A 1 -11.92 24.67 10.01
N ARG A 2 -13.07 24.95 10.62
CA ARG A 2 -13.94 23.91 11.19
C ARG A 2 -14.40 22.89 10.14
N ASP A 3 -14.78 23.38 8.97
CA ASP A 3 -15.23 22.53 7.85
C ASP A 3 -14.12 21.60 7.33
N ILE A 4 -12.88 22.10 7.27
CA ILE A 4 -11.71 21.30 6.87
C ILE A 4 -11.45 20.20 7.90
N ALA A 5 -11.48 20.54 9.20
CA ALA A 5 -11.29 19.56 10.27
C ALA A 5 -12.40 18.50 10.30
N GLU A 6 -13.65 18.89 10.04
CA GLU A 6 -14.78 17.97 9.92
C GLU A 6 -14.61 17.01 8.73
N GLN A 7 -14.26 17.54 7.56
CA GLN A 7 -14.06 16.73 6.37
C GLN A 7 -12.88 15.76 6.51
N VAL A 8 -11.73 16.24 7.03
CA VAL A 8 -10.56 15.40 7.25
C VAL A 8 -10.83 14.33 8.30
N ALA A 9 -11.55 14.66 9.38
CA ALA A 9 -11.93 13.68 10.39
C ALA A 9 -12.91 12.62 9.85
N ALA A 10 -13.75 12.98 8.89
CA ALA A 10 -14.66 12.04 8.23
C ALA A 10 -13.86 11.01 7.43
N TRP A 11 -12.85 11.48 6.69
CA TRP A 11 -11.92 10.62 5.95
C TRP A 11 -11.07 9.74 6.86
N GLU A 12 -10.53 10.26 7.98
CA GLU A 12 -9.71 9.44 8.89
C GLU A 12 -10.49 8.36 9.64
N HIS A 13 -11.79 8.57 9.86
CA HIS A 13 -12.64 7.63 10.60
C HIS A 13 -13.58 6.84 9.70
N ASP A 14 -13.38 6.87 8.37
CA ASP A 14 -14.20 6.18 7.37
C ASP A 14 -15.71 6.38 7.60
N THR A 15 -16.10 7.62 7.89
CA THR A 15 -17.46 7.97 8.28
C THR A 15 -17.92 9.25 7.60
N THR A 16 -19.17 9.66 7.85
CA THR A 16 -19.70 10.93 7.34
C THR A 16 -19.56 12.04 8.37
N VAL A 17 -19.57 13.29 7.90
CA VAL A 17 -19.58 14.47 8.78
C VAL A 17 -20.76 14.45 9.76
N GLN A 18 -21.89 13.83 9.39
CA GLN A 18 -23.06 13.72 10.28
C GLN A 18 -22.90 12.64 11.37
N GLN A 19 -22.11 11.60 11.10
CA GLN A 19 -21.87 10.49 12.05
C GLN A 19 -20.64 10.71 12.94
N LEU A 20 -19.88 11.79 12.69
CA LEU A 20 -18.71 12.16 13.46
C LEU A 20 -19.05 12.56 14.90
N THR A 21 -18.34 11.96 15.86
CA THR A 21 -18.41 12.39 17.25
C THR A 21 -17.62 13.68 17.47
N SER A 22 -18.01 14.44 18.51
CA SER A 22 -17.30 15.67 18.89
C SER A 22 -15.82 15.42 19.21
N ASP A 23 -15.49 14.31 19.87
CA ASP A 23 -14.11 14.00 20.26
C ASP A 23 -13.22 13.69 19.05
N GLN A 24 -13.74 12.95 18.07
CA GLN A 24 -13.03 12.66 16.81
C GLN A 24 -12.71 13.95 16.05
N ARG A 25 -13.72 14.80 15.86
CA ARG A 25 -13.54 16.13 15.24
C ARG A 25 -12.53 16.98 16.01
N GLN A 26 -12.61 16.98 17.34
CA GLN A 26 -11.73 17.79 18.18
C GLN A 26 -10.27 17.35 18.10
N ARG A 27 -9.99 16.03 18.08
CA ARG A 27 -8.63 15.52 17.90
C ARG A 27 -8.01 15.99 16.58
N VAL A 28 -8.74 15.83 15.48
CA VAL A 28 -8.26 16.25 14.15
C VAL A 28 -8.09 17.76 14.07
N TYR A 29 -9.02 18.54 14.65
CA TYR A 29 -8.89 20.00 14.73
C TYR A 29 -7.58 20.40 15.44
N ILE A 30 -7.29 19.81 16.59
CA ILE A 30 -6.07 20.10 17.37
C ILE A 30 -4.82 19.73 16.56
N ALA A 31 -4.80 18.55 15.96
CA ALA A 31 -3.66 18.08 15.16
C ALA A 31 -3.40 19.01 13.97
N LEU A 32 -4.44 19.39 13.22
CA LEU A 32 -4.32 20.31 12.08
C LEU A 32 -3.80 21.68 12.52
N TYR A 33 -4.32 22.21 13.61
CA TYR A 33 -3.92 23.52 14.14
C TYR A 33 -2.46 23.54 14.61
N GLN A 34 -2.02 22.48 15.30
CA GLN A 34 -0.70 22.45 15.94
C GLN A 34 0.43 22.03 15.01
N SER A 35 0.16 21.09 14.09
CA SER A 35 1.21 20.45 13.30
C SER A 35 1.03 20.67 11.80
N HIS A 36 -0.11 20.27 11.23
CA HIS A 36 -0.23 20.18 9.77
C HIS A 36 -0.30 21.54 9.08
N LEU A 37 -1.18 22.45 9.52
CA LEU A 37 -1.34 23.75 8.87
C LEU A 37 -0.10 24.65 9.00
N PRO A 38 0.57 24.72 10.16
CA PRO A 38 1.85 25.43 10.25
C PRO A 38 2.88 24.91 9.24
N LYS A 39 3.07 23.59 9.13
CA LYS A 39 4.04 23.02 8.20
C LYS A 39 3.68 23.29 6.73
N LEU A 40 2.41 23.15 6.37
CA LEU A 40 1.96 23.45 5.01
C LEU A 40 2.15 24.94 4.67
N ALA A 41 2.01 25.84 5.65
CA ALA A 41 2.31 27.26 5.48
C ALA A 41 3.81 27.54 5.39
N ASP A 42 4.65 26.81 6.13
CA ASP A 42 6.12 26.93 6.06
C ASP A 42 6.65 26.57 4.66
N PHE A 43 5.99 25.65 3.96
CA PHE A 43 6.29 25.29 2.57
C PHE A 43 5.60 26.18 1.52
N ASP A 44 4.94 27.27 1.94
CA ASP A 44 4.20 28.19 1.08
C ASP A 44 3.11 27.50 0.24
N LEU A 45 2.59 26.35 0.71
CA LEU A 45 1.48 25.63 0.07
C LEU A 45 0.13 26.26 0.42
N ILE A 46 0.02 26.85 1.61
CA ILE A 46 -1.18 27.53 2.07
C ILE A 46 -0.85 28.84 2.76
N THR A 47 -1.75 29.80 2.67
CA THR A 47 -1.78 30.97 3.54
C THR A 47 -2.63 30.64 4.75
N TYR A 48 -2.01 30.59 5.93
CA TYR A 48 -2.72 30.25 7.17
C TYR A 48 -2.78 31.43 8.15
N ASN A 49 -3.98 31.94 8.39
CA ASN A 49 -4.24 32.96 9.41
C ASN A 49 -4.74 32.29 10.71
N ARG A 50 -3.83 32.10 11.68
CA ARG A 50 -4.15 31.51 12.99
C ARG A 50 -5.22 32.28 13.76
N SER A 51 -5.14 33.61 13.75
CA SER A 51 -6.04 34.49 14.51
C SER A 51 -7.49 34.38 14.03
N ARG A 52 -7.69 34.15 12.73
CA ARG A 52 -9.02 34.03 12.12
C ARG A 52 -9.42 32.58 11.80
N GLY A 53 -8.52 31.61 11.92
CA GLY A 53 -8.76 30.23 11.50
C GLY A 53 -9.07 30.10 10.00
N VAL A 54 -8.50 30.99 9.19
CA VAL A 54 -8.70 31.02 7.74
C VAL A 54 -7.50 30.35 7.07
N VAL A 55 -7.79 29.45 6.13
CA VAL A 55 -6.82 28.70 5.34
C VAL A 55 -7.14 28.96 3.89
N GLU A 56 -6.18 29.46 3.13
CA GLU A 56 -6.30 29.70 1.69
C GLU A 56 -5.19 28.97 0.96
N ARG A 57 -5.49 28.40 -0.22
CA ARG A 57 -4.47 27.76 -1.06
C ARG A 57 -3.63 28.82 -1.78
N THR A 58 -2.34 28.52 -1.93
CA THR A 58 -1.46 29.29 -2.82
C THR A 58 -1.37 28.62 -4.19
N PRO A 59 -0.85 29.32 -5.22
CA PRO A 59 -0.59 28.72 -6.53
C PRO A 59 0.41 27.55 -6.51
N LEU A 60 1.24 27.45 -5.46
CA LEU A 60 2.21 26.37 -5.29
C LEU A 60 1.51 25.06 -4.90
N ALA A 61 0.41 25.12 -4.14
CA ALA A 61 -0.38 23.93 -3.81
C ALA A 61 -0.99 23.25 -5.04
N ASP A 62 -1.41 24.00 -6.05
CA ASP A 62 -1.99 23.40 -7.27
C ASP A 62 -0.93 22.68 -8.11
N GLN A 63 0.31 23.17 -8.10
CA GLN A 63 1.44 22.49 -8.73
C GLN A 63 1.75 21.16 -8.03
N VAL A 64 1.79 21.15 -6.69
CA VAL A 64 2.04 19.93 -5.91
C VAL A 64 0.88 18.94 -6.01
N ALA A 65 -0.36 19.42 -6.10
CA ALA A 65 -1.54 18.56 -6.23
C ALA A 65 -1.48 17.66 -7.47
N SER A 66 -0.86 18.11 -8.57
CA SER A 66 -0.69 17.30 -9.78
C SER A 66 0.12 16.03 -9.53
N TYR A 67 1.19 16.11 -8.71
CA TYR A 67 2.02 14.97 -8.36
C TYR A 67 1.32 13.96 -7.42
N LEU A 68 0.41 14.44 -6.58
CA LEU A 68 -0.39 13.58 -5.70
C LEU A 68 -1.44 12.78 -6.47
N GLN A 69 -1.94 13.31 -7.60
CA GLN A 69 -2.94 12.65 -8.43
C GLN A 69 -2.34 11.43 -9.16
N ASP A 70 -1.13 11.55 -9.71
CA ASP A 70 -0.46 10.45 -10.43
C ASP A 70 -0.12 9.26 -9.51
N ALA A 71 0.30 9.52 -8.27
CA ALA A 71 0.59 8.45 -7.31
C ALA A 71 -0.63 7.55 -7.02
N THR A 72 -1.84 8.10 -7.04
CA THR A 72 -3.08 7.32 -6.82
C THR A 72 -3.48 6.46 -8.02
N VAL A 73 -3.04 6.83 -9.23
CA VAL A 73 -3.28 6.04 -10.45
C VAL A 73 -2.36 4.82 -10.48
N ASP A 74 -1.13 4.95 -9.98
CA ASP A 74 -0.15 3.86 -9.98
C ASP A 74 -0.46 2.75 -8.97
N SER A 75 -1.02 3.07 -7.80
CA SER A 75 -1.45 2.06 -6.82
C SER A 75 -2.57 1.14 -7.33
N THR A 76 -3.33 1.57 -8.34
CA THR A 76 -4.31 0.70 -9.01
C THR A 76 -3.63 -0.26 -9.99
N ASN A 77 -2.49 0.13 -10.56
CA ASN A 77 -1.68 -0.70 -11.47
C ASN A 77 -0.77 -1.69 -10.72
N GLU A 78 -0.23 -1.35 -9.54
CA GLU A 78 0.56 -2.30 -8.74
C GLU A 78 -0.23 -3.55 -8.38
N ASN A 79 -1.52 -3.40 -8.03
CA ASN A 79 -2.40 -4.55 -7.76
C ASN A 79 -2.62 -5.42 -9.03
N SER A 80 -2.58 -4.81 -10.22
CA SER A 80 -2.70 -5.51 -11.50
C SER A 80 -1.44 -6.31 -11.85
N GLU A 81 -0.25 -5.74 -11.61
CA GLU A 81 1.03 -6.41 -11.82
C GLU A 81 1.26 -7.55 -10.81
N ALA A 82 0.91 -7.35 -9.54
CA ALA A 82 0.93 -8.41 -8.53
C ALA A 82 0.04 -9.60 -8.93
N THR A 83 -1.14 -9.33 -9.48
CA THR A 83 -2.08 -10.36 -9.95
C THR A 83 -1.53 -11.13 -11.16
N LYS A 84 -0.81 -10.47 -12.09
CA LYS A 84 -0.18 -11.13 -13.24
C LYS A 84 0.94 -12.06 -12.82
N TRP A 85 1.79 -11.65 -11.88
CA TRP A 85 2.92 -12.44 -11.40
C TRP A 85 2.47 -13.68 -10.62
N VAL A 86 1.42 -13.55 -9.78
CA VAL A 86 0.79 -14.68 -9.08
C VAL A 86 0.22 -15.72 -10.05
N ARG A 87 -0.33 -15.29 -11.20
CA ARG A 87 -0.84 -16.21 -12.23
C ARG A 87 0.27 -16.99 -12.91
N TYR A 88 1.43 -16.38 -13.14
CA TYR A 88 2.60 -17.07 -13.70
C TYR A 88 3.15 -18.11 -12.72
N ILE A 89 3.25 -17.76 -11.43
CA ILE A 89 3.67 -18.67 -10.35
C ILE A 89 2.66 -19.82 -10.18
N GLY A 90 1.36 -19.52 -10.21
CA GLY A 90 0.29 -20.52 -10.12
C GLY A 90 0.34 -21.56 -11.25
N GLY A 91 0.71 -21.15 -12.47
CA GLY A 91 0.92 -22.09 -13.57
C GLY A 91 2.11 -23.02 -13.33
N ALA A 92 3.23 -22.49 -12.83
CA ALA A 92 4.43 -23.26 -12.53
C ALA A 92 4.21 -24.27 -11.39
N THR A 93 3.46 -23.90 -10.33
CA THR A 93 3.16 -24.81 -9.22
C THR A 93 2.23 -25.95 -9.65
N VAL A 94 1.21 -25.68 -10.46
CA VAL A 94 0.30 -26.71 -11.00
C VAL A 94 1.07 -27.70 -11.89
N LEU A 95 1.96 -27.21 -12.76
CA LEU A 95 2.83 -28.07 -13.58
C LEU A 95 3.75 -28.93 -12.71
N SER A 96 4.36 -28.36 -11.67
CA SER A 96 5.24 -29.08 -10.76
C SER A 96 4.48 -30.15 -9.96
N ILE A 97 3.27 -29.86 -9.49
CA ILE A 97 2.40 -30.83 -8.80
C ILE A 97 2.00 -31.95 -9.76
N GLY A 98 1.64 -31.63 -11.01
CA GLY A 98 1.32 -32.63 -12.04
C GLY A 98 2.49 -33.57 -12.35
N LEU A 99 3.71 -33.03 -12.47
CA LEU A 99 4.92 -33.83 -12.65
C LEU A 99 5.19 -34.73 -11.42
N LEU A 100 4.96 -34.22 -10.21
CA LEU A 100 5.08 -34.99 -8.97
C LEU A 100 4.06 -36.12 -8.85
N THR A 101 2.81 -35.89 -9.23
CA THR A 101 1.76 -36.93 -9.20
C THR A 101 2.02 -38.01 -10.25
N LEU A 102 2.50 -37.64 -11.45
CA LEU A 102 2.94 -38.60 -12.46
C LEU A 102 4.14 -39.45 -11.99
N ALA A 103 5.12 -38.83 -11.32
CA ALA A 103 6.25 -39.55 -10.75
C ALA A 103 5.83 -40.50 -9.62
N TRP A 104 4.92 -40.07 -8.73
CA TRP A 104 4.34 -40.90 -7.67
C TRP A 104 3.55 -42.10 -8.19
N LEU A 105 2.84 -41.94 -9.31
CA LEU A 105 2.09 -43.03 -9.94
C LEU A 105 3.01 -44.09 -10.58
N GLY A 106 4.33 -43.90 -10.54
CA GLY A 106 5.32 -44.87 -11.01
C GLY A 106 5.52 -44.87 -12.52
N LEU A 107 5.08 -43.82 -13.23
CA LEU A 107 5.16 -43.72 -14.69
C LEU A 107 6.45 -43.03 -15.21
N SER A 108 7.54 -42.96 -14.44
CA SER A 108 8.77 -42.24 -14.85
C SER A 108 10.09 -43.00 -14.57
N PRO A 109 11.10 -42.92 -15.47
CA PRO A 109 12.30 -43.77 -15.44
C PRO A 109 13.47 -43.25 -14.58
N VAL A 110 13.29 -42.19 -13.77
CA VAL A 110 14.40 -41.54 -13.04
C VAL A 110 14.45 -42.02 -11.59
N ALA A 111 15.14 -43.13 -11.35
CA ALA A 111 15.35 -43.71 -10.03
C ALA A 111 16.47 -42.97 -9.25
N GLY A 112 16.15 -42.47 -8.06
CA GLY A 112 17.11 -42.28 -6.95
C GLY A 112 17.64 -40.87 -6.70
N LEU A 113 17.97 -40.08 -7.73
CA LEU A 113 18.63 -38.77 -7.54
C LEU A 113 17.66 -37.57 -7.38
N GLY A 114 16.36 -37.76 -7.66
CA GLY A 114 15.40 -36.66 -7.71
C GLY A 114 14.94 -36.09 -6.36
N VAL A 115 15.00 -36.89 -5.28
CA VAL A 115 14.45 -36.45 -3.99
C VAL A 115 15.40 -35.49 -3.27
N ALA A 116 16.70 -35.75 -3.34
CA ALA A 116 17.71 -34.90 -2.71
C ALA A 116 17.84 -33.53 -3.39
N THR A 117 17.74 -33.49 -4.72
CA THR A 117 17.74 -32.25 -5.51
C THR A 117 16.46 -31.43 -5.25
N LEU A 118 15.32 -32.08 -5.08
CA LEU A 118 14.06 -31.42 -4.79
C LEU A 118 14.05 -30.75 -3.42
N ILE A 119 14.58 -31.41 -2.39
CA ILE A 119 14.70 -30.82 -1.04
C ILE A 119 15.64 -29.61 -1.06
N THR A 120 16.75 -29.68 -1.78
CA THR A 120 17.69 -28.54 -1.89
C THR A 120 17.09 -27.38 -2.68
N VAL A 121 16.36 -27.64 -3.77
CA VAL A 121 15.70 -26.58 -4.55
C VAL A 121 14.60 -25.89 -3.73
N ILE A 122 13.77 -26.64 -3.00
CA ILE A 122 12.77 -26.05 -2.10
C ILE A 122 13.44 -25.19 -1.03
N TYR A 123 14.49 -25.71 -0.40
CA TYR A 123 15.21 -25.00 0.66
C TYR A 123 15.83 -23.68 0.16
N VAL A 124 16.45 -23.68 -1.03
CA VAL A 124 17.02 -22.47 -1.65
C VAL A 124 15.92 -21.46 -2.03
N THR A 125 14.79 -21.94 -2.54
CA THR A 125 13.70 -21.06 -2.97
C THR A 125 13.02 -20.36 -1.77
N VAL A 126 12.81 -21.10 -0.67
CA VAL A 126 12.23 -20.54 0.56
C VAL A 126 13.18 -19.54 1.22
N THR A 127 14.48 -19.82 1.25
CA THR A 127 15.46 -18.90 1.86
C THR A 127 15.62 -17.61 1.07
N VAL A 128 15.67 -17.67 -0.26
CA VAL A 128 15.74 -16.46 -1.11
C VAL A 128 14.47 -15.61 -0.98
N GLY A 129 13.29 -16.23 -0.93
CA GLY A 129 12.02 -15.50 -0.74
C GLY A 129 11.92 -14.82 0.62
N LEU A 130 12.41 -15.46 1.69
CA LEU A 130 12.40 -14.87 3.03
C LEU A 130 13.38 -13.69 3.14
N ILE A 131 14.56 -13.77 2.52
CA ILE A 131 15.55 -12.69 2.54
C ILE A 131 15.02 -11.47 1.78
N HIS A 132 14.39 -11.66 0.62
CA HIS A 132 13.83 -10.55 -0.15
C HIS A 132 12.66 -9.87 0.59
N SER A 133 11.84 -10.63 1.32
CA SER A 133 10.73 -10.11 2.13
C SER A 133 11.16 -9.35 3.40
N LEU A 134 12.42 -9.44 3.82
CA LEU A 134 12.94 -8.74 5.00
C LEU A 134 13.74 -7.48 4.66
N GLU A 135 14.01 -7.26 3.38
CA GLU A 135 14.79 -6.12 2.88
C GLU A 135 13.89 -5.00 2.31
N ASP A 136 12.61 -5.31 2.06
CA ASP A 136 11.51 -4.36 1.79
C ASP A 136 10.72 -4.06 3.08
#